data_AF-A0A3M1CLC7-F1
#
_entry.id   AF-A0A3M1CLC7-F1
#
_cell.length_a   1.000
_cell.length_b   1.000
_cell.length_c   1.000
_cell.angle_alpha   90.00
_cell.angle_beta   90.00
_cell.angle_gamma   90.00
#
_symmetry.space_group_name_H-M   'P 1'
#
loop_
_entity.id
_entity.type
_entity.pdbx_description
1 polymer ?
#
loop_
_entity_poly.entity_id
_entity_poly.type
_entity_poly.pdbx_seq_one_letter_code
_entity_poly.pdbx_strand_id
1 'polypeptide(L)' 'HHLGVEPKECRLLVLKSSVHFRADFEPIASEIVVVEAPGFVTVDPRNLPFTRLPAEIRRTPLSG' A
#
# COMPACT_ATOMS: atom_id res chain seq x y z
N HIS A 1 -14.38 4.51 19.99
CA HIS A 1 -13.65 4.32 18.72
C HIS A 1 -14.59 4.57 17.53
N HIS A 2 -14.11 5.22 16.46
CA HIS A 2 -14.91 5.71 15.32
C HIS A 2 -15.73 4.64 14.57
N LEU A 3 -15.29 3.37 14.60
CA LEU A 3 -15.91 2.26 13.87
C LEU A 3 -16.52 1.19 14.78
N GLY A 4 -16.53 1.39 16.10
CA GLY A 4 -17.06 0.40 17.06
C GLY A 4 -16.28 -0.91 17.16
N VAL A 5 -15.09 -1.00 16.54
CA VAL A 5 -14.20 -2.16 16.57
C VAL A 5 -12.87 -1.74 17.22
N GLU A 6 -12.38 -2.53 18.17
CA GLU A 6 -11.05 -2.37 18.76
C GLU A 6 -10.02 -3.15 17.92
N PRO A 7 -9.07 -2.47 17.25
CA PRO A 7 -8.11 -3.14 16.37
C PRO A 7 -7.27 -4.21 17.07
N LYS A 8 -6.93 -4.02 18.36
CA LYS A 8 -6.13 -5.00 19.13
C LYS A 8 -6.86 -6.31 19.41
N GLU A 9 -8.19 -6.32 19.30
CA GLU A 9 -9.02 -7.52 19.49
C GLU A 9 -9.24 -8.29 18.18
N CYS A 10 -8.86 -7.72 17.04
CA CYS A 10 -9.00 -8.34 15.73
C CYS A 10 -7.92 -9.40 15.48
N ARG A 11 -8.32 -10.61 15.08
CA ARG A 11 -7.40 -11.66 14.62
C ARG A 11 -6.73 -11.33 13.28
N LEU A 12 -7.39 -10.51 12.45
CA LEU A 12 -6.90 -10.06 11.16
C LEU A 12 -7.42 -8.64 10.89
N LEU A 13 -6.54 -7.76 10.43
CA LEU A 13 -6.88 -6.41 9.99
C LEU A 13 -6.51 -6.25 8.52
N VAL A 14 -7.46 -5.84 7.70
CA VAL A 14 -7.24 -5.50 6.28
C VAL A 14 -7.35 -3.99 6.13
N LEU A 15 -6.25 -3.37 5.73
CA LEU A 15 -6.13 -1.91 5.68
C LEU A 15 -5.86 -1.47 4.24
N LYS A 16 -6.72 -0.59 3.71
CA LYS A 16 -6.50 0.03 2.38
C LYS A 16 -5.51 1.19 2.54
N SER A 17 -4.24 0.86 2.73
CA SER A 17 -3.16 1.83 2.92
C SER A 17 -1.82 1.20 2.54
N SER A 18 -0.97 1.94 1.84
CA SER A 18 0.34 1.43 1.40
C SER A 18 1.42 1.57 2.49
N VAL A 19 1.41 2.65 3.27
CA VAL A 19 2.48 2.96 4.25
C VAL A 19 1.96 3.56 5.56
N HIS A 20 0.96 4.44 5.51
CA HIS A 20 0.50 5.19 6.68
C HIS A 20 -0.06 4.31 7.80
N PHE A 21 -0.54 3.11 7.47
CA PHE A 21 -1.06 2.18 8.48
C PHE A 21 0.01 1.77 9.51
N ARG A 22 1.29 1.83 9.16
CA ARG A 22 2.35 1.36 10.06
C ARG A 22 2.40 2.15 11.36
N ALA A 23 2.21 3.46 11.31
CA ALA A 23 2.28 4.31 12.49
C ALA A 23 1.35 3.85 13.63
N ASP A 24 0.12 3.45 13.27
CA ASP A 24 -0.91 3.09 14.24
C ASP A 24 -1.03 1.58 14.47
N PHE A 25 -0.75 0.75 13.45
CA PHE A 25 -1.07 -0.67 13.47
C PHE A 25 0.16 -1.59 13.53
N GLU A 26 1.35 -1.14 13.14
CA GLU A 26 2.58 -1.95 13.24
C GLU A 26 2.90 -2.31 14.71
N PRO A 27 2.77 -1.41 15.70
CA PRO A 27 3.06 -1.76 17.10
C PRO A 27 2.15 -2.84 17.71
N ILE A 28 1.01 -3.14 17.08
CA ILE A 28 0.02 -4.11 17.58
C ILE A 28 -0.07 -5.36 16.70
N ALA A 29 0.70 -5.43 15.61
CA ALA A 29 0.70 -6.55 14.68
C ALA A 29 1.88 -7.49 14.97
N SER A 30 1.63 -8.79 14.94
CA SER A 30 2.71 -9.79 14.99
C SER A 30 3.41 -9.96 13.63
N GLU A 31 2.71 -9.67 12.54
CA GLU A 31 3.19 -9.78 11.17
C GLU A 31 2.47 -8.78 10.27
N ILE A 32 3.17 -8.28 9.24
CA ILE A 32 2.60 -7.43 8.19
C ILE A 32 2.82 -8.10 6.84
N VAL A 33 1.72 -8.45 6.18
CA VAL A 33 1.72 -8.99 4.81
C VAL A 33 1.25 -7.90 3.84
N VAL A 34 2.15 -7.42 2.99
CA VAL A 34 1.79 -6.46 1.93
C VAL A 34 1.24 -7.22 0.74
N VAL A 35 0.04 -6.86 0.29
CA VAL A 35 -0.64 -7.51 -0.83
C VAL A 35 -0.91 -6.52 -1.96
N GLU A 36 -0.77 -6.99 -3.20
CA GLU A 36 -1.29 -6.25 -4.35
C GLU A 36 -2.81 -6.37 -4.37
N ALA A 37 -3.50 -5.23 -4.44
CA ALA A 37 -4.94 -5.18 -4.58
C ALA A 37 -5.33 -4.77 -6.01
N PRO A 38 -6.40 -5.33 -6.58
CA PRO A 38 -6.88 -4.90 -7.88
C PRO A 38 -7.36 -3.44 -7.83
N GLY A 39 -7.01 -2.65 -8.85
CA GLY A 39 -7.52 -1.30 -9.01
C GLY A 39 -6.57 -0.34 -9.72
N PHE A 40 -6.95 0.93 -9.77
CA PHE A 40 -6.20 1.98 -10.46
C PHE A 40 -4.92 2.42 -9.75
N VAL A 41 -4.81 2.13 -8.45
CA VAL A 41 -3.63 2.47 -7.64
C VAL A 41 -2.67 1.28 -7.66
N THR A 42 -1.90 1.19 -8.75
CA THR A 42 -0.87 0.16 -8.96
C THR A 42 0.41 0.49 -8.19
N VAL A 43 1.06 -0.53 -7.63
CA VAL A 43 2.40 -0.41 -7.02
C VAL A 43 3.49 -0.23 -8.07
N ASP A 44 3.25 -0.73 -9.29
CA ASP A 44 4.16 -0.60 -10.42
C ASP A 44 3.69 0.53 -11.36
N PRO A 45 4.41 1.65 -11.43
CA PRO A 45 4.05 2.76 -12.32
C PRO A 45 4.09 2.39 -13.81
N ARG A 46 4.74 1.29 -14.20
CA ARG A 46 4.73 0.81 -15.60
C ARG A 46 3.35 0.39 -16.07
N ASN A 47 2.47 0.01 -15.14
CA ASN A 47 1.09 -0.37 -15.44
C ASN A 47 0.19 0.84 -15.72
N LEU A 48 0.68 2.08 -15.50
CA LEU A 48 -0.08 3.29 -15.77
C LEU A 48 0.01 3.68 -17.26
N PRO A 49 -1.12 4.05 -17.90
CA PRO A 49 -1.17 4.38 -19.32
C PRO A 49 -0.71 5.83 -19.58
N PHE A 50 0.55 6.12 -19.31
CA PHE A 50 1.09 7.46 -19.56
C PHE A 50 1.11 7.79 -21.05
N THR A 51 0.40 8.85 -21.46
CA THR A 51 0.35 9.33 -22.86
C THR A 51 1.23 10.55 -23.12
N ARG A 52 1.69 11.24 -22.06
CA ARG A 52 2.48 12.49 -22.14
C ARG A 52 3.73 12.45 -21.29
N LEU A 53 4.22 11.27 -20.92
CA LEU A 53 5.46 11.12 -20.16
C LEU A 53 6.65 11.14 -21.14
N PRO A 54 7.61 12.07 -20.97
CA PRO A 54 8.82 12.10 -21.79
C PRO A 54 9.60 10.77 -21.77
N ALA A 55 10.23 10.41 -22.88
CA ALA A 55 10.89 9.12 -23.06
C ALA A 55 12.09 8.92 -22.12
N GLU A 56 12.71 10.01 -21.71
CA GLU A 56 13.83 10.06 -20.77
C GLU A 56 13.42 9.81 -19.31
N ILE A 57 12.13 9.95 -18.97
CA ILE A 57 11.65 9.69 -17.61
C ILE A 57 11.47 8.19 -17.41
N ARG A 58 12.27 7.63 -16.52
CA ARG A 58 12.15 6.23 -16.09
C ARG A 58 10.87 6.03 -15.27
N ARG A 59 10.17 4.92 -15.56
CA ARG A 59 8.94 4.51 -14.87
C ARG A 59 9.21 3.62 -13.65
N THR A 60 10.47 3.25 -13.43
CA THR A 60 10.90 2.46 -12.27
C THR A 60 12.19 3.04 -11.69
N PRO A 61 12.46 2.80 -10.40
CA PRO A 61 13.76 3.08 -9.81
C PRO A 61 14.88 2.34 -10.56
N LEU A 62 16.11 2.84 -10.42
CA LEU A 62 17.28 2.07 -10.81
C LEU A 62 17.37 0.85 -9.87
N SER A 63 17.44 -0.34 -10.45
CA SER A 63 17.95 -1.50 -9.73
C SER A 63 19.42 -1.21 -9.44
N GLY A 64 19.78 -1.10 -8.16
CA GLY A 64 21.18 -1.06 -7.72
C GLY A 64 21.87 -2.40 -7.89
#